data_AF-A0A6P8L1X5-F1
#
_entry.id   AF-A0A6P8L1X5-F1
#
_cell.length_a   1.000
_cell.length_b   1.000
_cell.length_c   1.000
_cell.angle_alpha   90.00
_cell.angle_beta   90.00
_cell.angle_gamma   90.00
#
_symmetry.space_group_name_H-M   'P 1'
#
loop_
_entity.id
_entity.type
_entity.pdbx_description
1 polymer ?
#
loop_
_entity_poly.entity_id
_entity_poly.type
_entity_poly.pdbx_seq_one_letter_code
_entity_poly.pdbx_strand_id
1 'polypeptide(L)'
;MSDSLIICVSDYWQRCNYHNRPNPEAGDAWPKSKPLRRLCIHVDAINGNYYLRELLHQHVLAESLRRNHGVQLVWLQFEEPQKDTIDYRFADMLAHTLWERIEVEHLMSWLSTLGGGFSALGEQFERCAKTAGKISLQQLKIGLRLGDPFLQTRCKLYYSISLIQRGQLRMAKHLIREQYQFASKNIEKDVRLMRMCLGIWRRLSYEYEQRRLRKGGN
;
A
#
# COMPACT_ATOMS: atom_id res chain seq x y z
N MET A 1 -53.74 6.59 -8.23
CA MET A 1 -52.65 5.72 -7.73
C MET A 1 -51.61 5.64 -8.82
N SER A 2 -50.36 6.01 -8.53
CA SER A 2 -49.31 6.05 -9.54
C SER A 2 -49.01 4.61 -9.98
N ASP A 3 -49.43 4.24 -11.19
CA ASP A 3 -49.12 2.93 -11.77
C ASP A 3 -47.63 2.89 -12.13
N SER A 4 -46.72 2.76 -11.17
CA SER A 4 -45.29 2.65 -11.46
C SER A 4 -44.95 1.27 -12.03
N LEU A 5 -43.98 1.20 -12.95
CA LEU A 5 -43.42 -0.07 -13.41
C LEU A 5 -42.77 -0.76 -12.20
N ILE A 6 -43.25 -1.95 -11.85
CA ILE A 6 -42.67 -2.75 -10.77
C ILE A 6 -41.46 -3.48 -11.33
N ILE A 7 -40.33 -3.44 -10.62
CA ILE A 7 -39.13 -4.18 -11.00
C ILE A 7 -38.85 -5.19 -9.90
N CYS A 8 -38.73 -6.46 -10.25
CA CYS A 8 -38.31 -7.52 -9.36
C CYS A 8 -36.94 -8.04 -9.81
N VAL A 9 -36.01 -8.12 -8.88
CA VAL A 9 -34.70 -8.74 -9.06
C VAL A 9 -34.71 -10.05 -8.32
N SER A 10 -34.58 -11.17 -9.03
CA SER A 10 -34.21 -12.45 -8.44
C SER A 10 -32.70 -12.55 -8.49
N ASP A 11 -32.04 -12.51 -7.35
CA ASP A 11 -30.60 -12.78 -7.30
C ASP A 11 -30.30 -14.26 -7.64
N TYR A 12 -29.01 -14.57 -7.79
CA TYR A 12 -28.54 -15.93 -8.08
C TYR A 12 -28.77 -16.92 -6.91
N TRP A 13 -29.08 -16.42 -5.70
CA TRP A 13 -29.55 -17.21 -4.55
C TRP A 13 -31.08 -17.36 -4.50
N GLN A 14 -31.79 -16.97 -5.57
CA GLN A 14 -33.25 -16.98 -5.70
C GLN A 14 -33.99 -16.05 -4.70
N ARG A 15 -33.30 -15.06 -4.13
CA ARG A 15 -33.93 -14.04 -3.30
C ARG A 15 -34.52 -12.96 -4.19
N CYS A 16 -35.79 -12.66 -3.96
CA CYS A 16 -36.53 -11.68 -4.74
C CYS A 16 -36.57 -10.33 -4.03
N ASN A 17 -36.03 -9.29 -4.68
CA ASN A 17 -36.09 -7.91 -4.23
C ASN A 17 -37.01 -7.12 -5.15
N TYR A 18 -38.04 -6.48 -4.58
CA TYR A 18 -39.00 -5.68 -5.33
C TYR A 18 -38.66 -4.19 -5.18
N HIS A 19 -38.56 -3.50 -6.30
CA HIS A 19 -38.36 -2.07 -6.40
C HIS A 19 -39.62 -1.41 -6.98
N ASN A 20 -39.86 -0.15 -6.60
CA ASN A 20 -41.04 0.64 -7.01
C ASN A 20 -42.38 -0.02 -6.66
N ARG A 21 -42.39 -0.96 -5.72
CA ARG A 21 -43.61 -1.55 -5.17
C ARG A 21 -44.15 -0.60 -4.10
N PRO A 22 -45.42 -0.15 -4.17
CA PRO A 22 -46.02 0.63 -3.11
C PRO A 22 -46.04 -0.22 -1.82
N ASN A 23 -45.62 0.37 -0.70
CA ASN A 23 -45.76 -0.29 0.61
C ASN A 23 -47.25 -0.45 0.93
N PRO A 24 -47.69 -1.64 1.37
CA PRO A 24 -49.05 -1.78 1.90
C PRO A 24 -49.17 -0.95 3.18
N GLU A 25 -50.16 -0.07 3.26
CA GLU A 25 -50.47 0.65 4.50
C GLU A 25 -51.22 -0.29 5.46
N ALA A 26 -51.04 -0.10 6.77
CA ALA A 26 -51.69 -0.92 7.78
C ALA A 26 -53.22 -0.74 7.73
N GLY A 27 -53.93 -1.71 7.14
CA GLY A 27 -55.39 -1.68 6.96
C GLY A 27 -55.85 -1.99 5.54
N ASP A 28 -54.95 -2.04 4.56
CA ASP A 28 -55.30 -2.43 3.20
C ASP A 28 -55.69 -3.91 3.14
N ALA A 29 -56.92 -4.19 2.70
CA ALA A 29 -57.33 -5.53 2.32
C ALA A 29 -56.42 -6.03 1.19
N TRP A 30 -55.87 -7.25 1.33
CA TRP A 30 -55.03 -7.87 0.30
C TRP A 30 -55.73 -7.77 -1.06
N PRO A 31 -55.24 -6.98 -2.03
CA PRO A 31 -55.90 -6.86 -3.31
C PRO A 31 -55.90 -8.24 -3.96
N LYS A 32 -57.07 -8.70 -4.45
CA LYS A 32 -57.14 -9.88 -5.32
C LYS A 32 -56.09 -9.72 -6.42
N SER A 33 -55.10 -10.61 -6.45
CA SER A 33 -53.94 -10.52 -7.35
C SER A 33 -54.43 -10.49 -8.80
N LYS A 34 -54.41 -9.30 -9.42
CA LYS A 34 -54.57 -9.21 -10.87
C LYS A 34 -53.30 -9.78 -11.50
N PRO A 35 -53.41 -10.65 -12.51
CA PRO A 35 -52.23 -11.15 -13.20
C PRO A 35 -51.51 -9.97 -13.88
N LEU A 36 -50.31 -9.63 -13.40
CA LEU A 36 -49.47 -8.60 -14.00
C LEU A 36 -48.82 -9.14 -15.28
N ARG A 37 -48.80 -8.33 -16.34
CA ARG A 37 -48.04 -8.69 -17.55
C ARG A 37 -46.54 -8.56 -17.26
N ARG A 38 -45.88 -9.71 -17.11
CA ARG A 38 -44.47 -9.86 -16.76
C ARG A 38 -43.58 -9.92 -18.01
N LEU A 39 -42.52 -9.13 -18.02
CA LEU A 39 -41.35 -9.32 -18.87
C LEU A 39 -40.26 -9.99 -18.04
N CYS A 40 -39.77 -11.16 -18.46
CA CYS A 40 -38.67 -11.85 -17.79
C CYS A 40 -37.39 -11.71 -18.61
N ILE A 41 -36.32 -11.25 -17.98
CA ILE A 41 -35.01 -11.06 -18.61
C ILE A 41 -34.00 -11.88 -17.81
N HIS A 42 -33.30 -12.77 -18.49
CA HIS A 42 -32.18 -13.53 -17.93
C HIS A 42 -30.90 -12.82 -18.33
N VAL A 43 -30.05 -12.52 -17.35
CA VAL A 43 -28.86 -11.71 -17.56
C VAL A 43 -27.85 -12.03 -16.46
N ASP A 44 -26.56 -11.97 -16.77
CA ASP A 44 -25.52 -12.06 -15.75
C ASP A 44 -25.69 -10.95 -14.70
N ALA A 45 -25.34 -11.22 -13.44
CA ALA A 45 -25.55 -10.30 -12.34
C ALA A 45 -24.90 -8.91 -12.56
N ILE A 46 -23.82 -8.84 -13.35
CA ILE A 46 -23.11 -7.59 -13.65
C ILE A 46 -23.96 -6.73 -14.60
N ASN A 47 -24.29 -7.24 -15.79
CA ASN A 47 -25.15 -6.55 -16.75
C ASN A 47 -26.56 -6.33 -16.19
N GLY A 48 -27.06 -7.26 -15.39
CA GLY A 48 -28.33 -7.14 -14.69
C GLY A 48 -28.38 -5.96 -13.73
N ASN A 49 -27.28 -5.67 -13.02
CA ASN A 49 -27.18 -4.46 -12.19
C ASN A 49 -27.20 -3.17 -13.03
N TYR A 50 -26.56 -3.16 -14.20
CA TYR A 50 -26.67 -2.02 -15.13
C TYR A 50 -28.11 -1.85 -15.63
N TYR A 51 -28.77 -2.93 -16.03
CA TYR A 51 -30.17 -2.89 -16.49
C TYR A 51 -31.11 -2.44 -15.37
N LEU A 52 -30.90 -2.90 -14.14
CA LEU A 52 -31.65 -2.44 -12.97
C LEU A 52 -31.49 -0.93 -12.79
N ARG A 53 -30.27 -0.40 -12.87
CA ARG A 53 -30.02 1.04 -12.75
C ARG A 53 -30.71 1.83 -13.85
N GLU A 54 -30.59 1.40 -15.10
CA GLU A 54 -31.27 2.06 -16.22
C GLU A 54 -32.79 2.03 -16.05
N LEU A 55 -33.38 0.89 -15.68
CA LEU A 55 -34.82 0.76 -15.46
C LEU A 55 -35.34 1.60 -14.28
N LEU A 56 -34.52 1.80 -13.25
CA LEU A 56 -34.88 2.63 -12.09
C LEU A 56 -34.76 4.13 -12.38
N HIS A 57 -33.76 4.55 -13.18
CA HIS A 57 -33.44 5.96 -13.37
C HIS A 57 -34.01 6.53 -14.68
N GLN A 58 -34.19 5.72 -15.72
CA GLN A 58 -34.72 6.18 -17.00
C GLN A 58 -36.25 6.06 -17.07
N HIS A 59 -36.93 7.15 -16.71
CA HIS A 59 -38.40 7.23 -16.79
C HIS A 59 -38.95 6.99 -18.21
N VAL A 60 -38.24 7.42 -19.26
CA VAL A 60 -38.67 7.24 -20.66
C VAL A 60 -38.75 5.76 -21.04
N LEU A 61 -37.77 4.97 -20.62
CA LEU A 61 -37.74 3.53 -20.87
C LEU A 61 -38.89 2.83 -20.13
N ALA A 62 -39.10 3.17 -18.85
CA ALA A 62 -40.18 2.63 -18.04
C ALA A 62 -41.57 2.96 -18.63
N GLU A 63 -41.77 4.20 -19.11
CA GLU A 63 -43.01 4.60 -19.77
C GLU A 63 -43.22 3.90 -21.12
N SER A 64 -42.17 3.75 -21.92
CA SER A 64 -42.23 3.04 -23.21
C SER A 64 -42.62 1.58 -23.03
N LEU A 65 -41.99 0.87 -22.08
CA LEU A 65 -42.32 -0.52 -21.75
C LEU A 65 -43.78 -0.68 -21.32
N ARG A 66 -44.31 0.31 -20.58
CA ARG A 66 -45.71 0.32 -20.16
C ARG A 66 -46.67 0.63 -21.30
N ARG A 67 -46.46 1.73 -22.03
CA ARG A 67 -47.39 2.23 -23.05
C ARG A 67 -47.37 1.39 -24.32
N ASN A 68 -46.17 1.03 -24.80
CA ASN A 68 -46.00 0.37 -26.09
C ASN A 68 -46.09 -1.16 -25.96
N HIS A 69 -45.65 -1.72 -24.83
CA HIS A 69 -45.59 -3.17 -24.63
C HIS A 69 -46.51 -3.70 -23.52
N GLY A 70 -47.22 -2.83 -22.80
CA GLY A 70 -48.14 -3.21 -21.73
C GLY A 70 -47.47 -3.90 -20.54
N VAL A 71 -46.15 -3.76 -20.38
CA VAL A 71 -45.39 -4.42 -19.32
C VAL A 71 -45.65 -3.73 -18.00
N GLN A 72 -46.05 -4.50 -16.98
CA GLN A 72 -46.34 -3.98 -15.63
C GLN A 72 -45.30 -4.44 -14.60
N LEU A 73 -44.64 -5.57 -14.88
CA LEU A 73 -43.60 -6.15 -14.04
C LEU A 73 -42.39 -6.51 -14.91
N VAL A 74 -41.22 -5.95 -14.63
CA VAL A 74 -39.95 -6.44 -15.15
C VAL A 74 -39.34 -7.37 -14.12
N TRP A 75 -39.04 -8.59 -14.51
CA TRP A 75 -38.39 -9.60 -13.70
C TRP A 75 -36.98 -9.84 -14.24
N LEU A 76 -35.98 -9.34 -13.51
CA LEU A 76 -34.58 -9.58 -13.80
C LEU A 76 -34.14 -10.85 -13.05
N GLN A 77 -33.84 -11.90 -13.79
CA GLN A 77 -33.27 -13.15 -13.26
C GLN A 77 -31.75 -13.05 -13.40
N PHE A 78 -31.05 -12.85 -12.28
CA PHE A 78 -29.60 -12.76 -12.30
C PHE A 78 -28.98 -14.16 -12.32
N GLU A 79 -28.12 -14.37 -13.30
CA GLU A 79 -27.27 -15.55 -13.42
C GLU A 79 -25.87 -15.23 -12.89
N GLU A 80 -25.18 -16.26 -12.41
CA GLU A 80 -23.77 -16.13 -12.03
C GLU A 80 -22.96 -15.66 -13.24
N PRO A 81 -22.15 -14.59 -13.10
CA PRO A 81 -21.36 -14.11 -14.22
C PRO A 81 -20.33 -15.16 -14.65
N GLN A 82 -20.25 -15.44 -15.95
CA GLN A 82 -19.29 -16.42 -16.49
C GLN A 82 -17.82 -16.03 -16.30
N LYS A 83 -17.55 -14.74 -16.03
CA LYS A 83 -16.22 -14.21 -15.75
C LYS A 83 -16.32 -13.25 -14.56
N ASP A 84 -15.51 -13.51 -13.54
CA ASP A 84 -15.30 -12.54 -12.48
C ASP A 84 -14.70 -11.26 -13.06
N THR A 85 -15.29 -10.11 -12.72
CA THR A 85 -14.73 -8.79 -13.04
C THR A 85 -13.55 -8.43 -12.15
N ILE A 86 -13.32 -9.20 -11.08
CA ILE A 86 -12.22 -9.01 -10.16
C ILE A 86 -10.96 -9.65 -10.76
N ASP A 87 -9.94 -8.84 -11.00
CA ASP A 87 -8.64 -9.33 -11.45
C ASP A 87 -7.87 -9.94 -10.26
N TYR A 88 -8.18 -11.20 -9.97
CA TYR A 88 -7.52 -11.95 -8.90
C TYR A 88 -6.02 -12.12 -9.13
N ARG A 89 -5.56 -12.17 -10.39
CA ARG A 89 -4.12 -12.30 -10.70
C ARG A 89 -3.38 -11.03 -10.33
N PHE A 90 -3.93 -9.87 -10.69
CA PHE A 90 -3.36 -8.59 -10.30
C PHE A 90 -3.43 -8.40 -8.78
N ALA A 91 -4.55 -8.75 -8.15
CA ALA A 91 -4.70 -8.68 -6.70
C ALA A 91 -3.65 -9.53 -5.97
N ASP A 92 -3.39 -10.75 -6.44
CA ASP A 92 -2.39 -11.65 -5.88
C ASP A 92 -0.95 -11.13 -6.07
N MET A 93 -0.62 -10.65 -7.27
CA MET A 93 0.66 -10.01 -7.56
C MET A 93 0.92 -8.77 -6.67
N LEU A 94 -0.11 -7.94 -6.50
CA LEU A 94 -0.06 -6.77 -5.63
C LEU A 94 0.12 -7.18 -4.16
N ALA A 95 -0.62 -8.18 -3.70
CA ALA A 95 -0.52 -8.69 -2.34
C ALA A 95 0.89 -9.22 -2.04
N HIS A 96 1.46 -10.02 -2.93
CA HIS A 96 2.83 -10.51 -2.80
C HIS A 96 3.85 -9.36 -2.73
N THR A 97 3.77 -8.41 -3.65
CA THR A 97 4.68 -7.25 -3.69
C THR A 97 4.58 -6.40 -2.42
N LEU A 98 3.35 -6.21 -1.91
CA LEU A 98 3.10 -5.46 -0.68
C LEU A 98 3.69 -6.18 0.53
N TRP A 99 3.51 -7.49 0.63
CA TRP A 99 4.08 -8.30 1.71
C TRP A 99 5.60 -8.24 1.74
N GLU A 100 6.26 -8.41 0.59
CA GLU A 100 7.71 -8.26 0.49
C GLU A 100 8.17 -6.88 0.97
N ARG A 101 7.43 -5.81 0.60
CA ARG A 101 7.75 -4.46 1.04
C ARG A 101 7.60 -4.29 2.55
N ILE A 102 6.52 -4.80 3.13
CA ILE A 102 6.25 -4.74 4.58
C ILE A 102 7.35 -5.45 5.36
N GLU A 103 7.71 -6.66 4.95
CA GLU A 103 8.75 -7.44 5.62
C GLU A 103 10.11 -6.74 5.58
N VAL A 104 10.47 -6.18 4.42
CA VAL A 104 11.71 -5.40 4.26
C VAL A 104 11.73 -4.18 5.16
N GLU A 105 10.65 -3.40 5.22
CA GLU A 105 10.54 -2.22 6.09
C GLU A 105 10.63 -2.60 7.57
N HIS A 106 9.95 -3.67 7.97
CA HIS A 106 10.01 -4.20 9.33
C HIS A 106 11.43 -4.63 9.72
N LEU A 107 12.11 -5.37 8.84
CA LEU A 107 13.49 -5.78 9.03
C LEU A 107 14.44 -4.57 9.11
N MET A 108 14.27 -3.57 8.24
CA MET A 108 15.04 -2.31 8.29
C MET A 108 14.86 -1.58 9.62
N SER A 109 13.65 -1.50 10.14
CA SER A 109 13.34 -0.86 11.42
C SER A 109 14.06 -1.54 12.58
N TRP A 110 14.02 -2.88 12.62
CA TRP A 110 14.69 -3.67 13.65
C TRP A 110 16.21 -3.53 13.58
N LEU A 111 16.78 -3.67 12.38
CA LEU A 111 18.23 -3.52 12.17
C LEU A 111 18.71 -2.10 12.51
N SER A 112 17.91 -1.07 12.22
CA SER A 112 18.26 0.32 12.56
C SER A 112 18.25 0.55 14.06
N THR A 113 17.25 0.00 14.76
CA THR A 113 17.14 0.10 16.22
C THR A 113 18.30 -0.62 16.92
N LEU A 114 18.54 -1.88 16.55
CA LEU A 114 19.66 -2.66 17.10
C LEU A 114 21.02 -2.05 16.72
N GLY A 115 21.19 -1.61 15.47
CA GLY A 115 22.40 -0.97 14.99
C GLY A 115 22.70 0.33 15.74
N GLY A 116 21.68 1.14 16.01
CA GLY A 116 21.78 2.34 16.84
C GLY A 116 22.22 2.01 18.28
N GLY A 117 21.61 1.01 18.91
CA GLY A 117 21.97 0.56 20.26
C GLY A 117 23.42 0.04 20.36
N PHE A 118 23.84 -0.85 19.45
CA PHE A 118 25.22 -1.33 19.41
C PHE A 118 26.22 -0.22 19.08
N SER A 119 25.85 0.72 18.21
CA SER A 119 26.67 1.89 17.89
C SER A 119 26.84 2.79 19.10
N ALA A 120 25.80 3.05 19.89
CA ALA A 120 25.90 3.84 21.12
C ALA A 120 26.89 3.22 22.13
N LEU A 121 26.85 1.89 22.30
CA LEU A 121 27.78 1.14 23.15
C LEU A 121 29.18 0.98 22.54
N GLY A 122 29.33 1.23 21.24
CA GLY A 122 30.56 0.99 20.49
C GLY A 122 31.73 1.90 20.87
N GLU A 123 31.48 3.01 21.54
CA GLU A 123 32.55 3.89 22.07
C GLU A 123 33.33 3.24 23.22
N GLN A 124 32.65 2.44 24.03
CA GLN A 124 33.23 1.77 25.21
C GLN A 124 33.64 0.34 24.90
N PHE A 125 32.87 -0.34 24.05
CA PHE A 125 33.03 -1.76 23.78
C PHE A 125 33.29 -2.00 22.29
N GLU A 126 34.54 -2.30 21.92
CA GLU A 126 34.92 -2.55 20.52
C GLU A 126 34.10 -3.69 19.89
N ARG A 127 33.69 -4.70 20.68
CA ARG A 127 32.80 -5.78 20.23
C ARG A 127 31.45 -5.23 19.74
N CYS A 128 30.88 -4.24 20.43
CA CYS A 128 29.62 -3.61 20.03
C CYS A 128 29.81 -2.81 18.73
N ALA A 129 30.91 -2.08 18.59
CA ALA A 129 31.24 -1.39 17.34
C ALA A 129 31.36 -2.38 16.16
N LYS A 130 32.03 -3.53 16.36
CA LYS A 130 32.09 -4.60 15.34
C LYS A 130 30.71 -5.12 14.98
N THR A 131 29.83 -5.34 15.95
CA THR A 131 28.45 -5.79 15.71
C THR A 131 27.63 -4.74 14.96
N ALA A 132 27.71 -3.47 15.34
CA ALA A 132 27.05 -2.36 14.61
C ALA A 132 27.52 -2.29 13.16
N GLY A 133 28.81 -2.51 12.90
CA GLY A 133 29.37 -2.60 11.56
C GLY A 133 28.77 -3.77 10.76
N LYS A 134 28.66 -4.96 11.36
CA LYS A 134 28.02 -6.13 10.72
C LYS A 134 26.56 -5.85 10.38
N ILE A 135 25.81 -5.23 11.29
CA ILE A 135 24.41 -4.84 11.08
C ILE A 135 24.32 -3.87 9.90
N SER A 136 25.17 -2.84 9.85
CA SER A 136 25.21 -1.87 8.76
C SER A 136 25.48 -2.53 7.39
N LEU A 137 26.33 -3.55 7.35
CA LEU A 137 26.58 -4.34 6.12
C LEU A 137 25.39 -5.20 5.72
N GLN A 138 24.65 -5.77 6.68
CA GLN A 138 23.40 -6.47 6.37
C GLN A 138 22.34 -5.51 5.83
N GLN A 139 22.23 -4.32 6.41
CA GLN A 139 21.33 -3.30 5.89
C GLN A 139 21.72 -2.88 4.46
N LEU A 140 23.01 -2.75 4.18
CA LEU A 140 23.51 -2.44 2.84
C LEU A 140 23.13 -3.53 1.83
N LYS A 141 23.21 -4.82 2.19
CA LYS A 141 22.79 -5.91 1.30
C LYS A 141 21.32 -5.79 0.91
N ILE A 142 20.47 -5.42 1.86
CA ILE A 142 19.05 -5.20 1.58
C ILE A 142 18.87 -3.96 0.69
N GLY A 143 19.56 -2.85 0.98
CA GLY A 143 19.52 -1.65 0.14
C GLY A 143 20.01 -1.89 -1.30
N LEU A 144 20.98 -2.79 -1.49
CA LEU A 144 21.41 -3.25 -2.83
C LEU A 144 20.32 -4.05 -3.53
N ARG A 145 19.66 -4.99 -2.83
CA ARG A 145 18.55 -5.78 -3.39
C ARG A 145 17.36 -4.91 -3.80
N LEU A 146 17.06 -3.86 -3.03
CA LEU A 146 15.98 -2.92 -3.33
C LEU A 146 16.34 -1.91 -4.43
N GLY A 147 17.61 -1.78 -4.78
CA GLY A 147 18.07 -0.76 -5.73
C GLY A 147 17.92 0.68 -5.21
N ASP A 148 17.81 0.89 -3.88
CA ASP A 148 17.69 2.24 -3.30
C ASP A 148 19.08 2.82 -2.98
N PRO A 149 19.59 3.78 -3.78
CA PRO A 149 20.91 4.34 -3.57
C PRO A 149 20.99 5.21 -2.30
N PHE A 150 19.89 5.82 -1.85
CA PHE A 150 19.89 6.64 -0.64
C PHE A 150 20.00 5.76 0.61
N LEU A 151 19.27 4.66 0.64
CA LEU A 151 19.41 3.66 1.70
C LEU A 151 20.84 3.10 1.73
N GLN A 152 21.40 2.73 0.58
CA GLN A 152 22.78 2.25 0.50
C GLN A 152 23.77 3.26 1.07
N THR A 153 23.63 4.55 0.74
CA THR A 153 24.49 5.61 1.30
C THR A 153 24.34 5.72 2.82
N ARG A 154 23.12 5.68 3.36
CA ARG A 154 22.90 5.69 4.82
C ARG A 154 23.57 4.50 5.50
N CYS A 155 23.44 3.29 4.93
CA CYS A 155 24.09 2.09 5.47
C CYS A 155 25.61 2.18 5.44
N LYS A 156 26.20 2.70 4.34
CA LYS A 156 27.64 2.99 4.27
C LYS A 156 28.07 4.01 5.33
N LEU A 157 27.27 5.05 5.57
CA LEU A 157 27.54 6.02 6.63
C LEU A 157 27.48 5.38 8.03
N TYR A 158 26.49 4.54 8.33
CA TYR A 158 26.44 3.78 9.58
C TYR A 158 27.66 2.87 9.75
N TYR A 159 28.08 2.22 8.68
CA TYR A 159 29.31 1.43 8.68
C TYR A 159 30.54 2.29 8.97
N SER A 160 30.63 3.50 8.39
CA SER A 160 31.74 4.42 8.69
C SER A 160 31.84 4.81 10.16
N ILE A 161 30.71 4.96 10.85
CA ILE A 161 30.69 5.20 12.30
C ILE A 161 31.37 4.03 13.03
N SER A 162 31.02 2.79 12.68
CA SER A 162 31.67 1.62 13.29
C SER A 162 33.18 1.56 13.03
N LEU A 163 33.64 2.03 11.86
CA LEU A 163 35.06 2.12 11.53
C LEU A 163 35.76 3.18 12.41
N ILE A 164 35.11 4.33 12.63
CA ILE A 164 35.63 5.39 13.51
C ILE A 164 35.83 4.85 14.92
N GLN A 165 34.81 4.18 15.48
CA GLN A 165 34.85 3.58 16.82
C GLN A 165 35.96 2.57 17.01
N ARG A 166 36.35 1.89 15.93
CA ARG A 166 37.43 0.89 15.91
C ARG A 166 38.80 1.51 15.56
N GLY A 167 38.91 2.84 15.50
CA GLY A 167 40.13 3.55 15.16
C GLY A 167 40.55 3.44 13.68
N GLN A 168 39.71 2.89 12.81
CA GLN A 168 39.96 2.72 11.37
C GLN A 168 39.67 4.03 10.59
N LEU A 169 40.24 5.13 11.06
CA LEU A 169 39.89 6.50 10.66
C LEU A 169 40.13 6.77 9.16
N ARG A 170 41.18 6.20 8.56
CA ARG A 170 41.49 6.38 7.13
C ARG A 170 40.39 5.78 6.24
N MET A 171 39.95 4.56 6.54
CA MET A 171 38.89 3.90 5.78
C MET A 171 37.57 4.64 5.93
N ALA A 172 37.22 5.06 7.16
CA ALA A 172 36.04 5.88 7.41
C ALA A 172 36.07 7.18 6.59
N LYS A 173 37.20 7.89 6.57
CA LYS A 173 37.39 9.12 5.80
C LYS A 173 37.08 8.96 4.31
N HIS A 174 37.60 7.88 3.69
CA HIS A 174 37.35 7.61 2.28
C HIS A 174 35.87 7.36 2.01
N LEU A 175 35.23 6.51 2.83
CA LEU A 175 33.83 6.15 2.67
C LEU A 175 32.91 7.37 2.83
N ILE A 176 33.15 8.21 3.84
CA ILE A 176 32.36 9.42 4.09
C ILE A 176 32.50 10.41 2.94
N ARG A 177 33.69 10.57 2.35
CA ARG A 177 33.90 11.46 1.20
C ARG A 177 33.13 11.00 -0.03
N GLU A 178 33.16 9.71 -0.34
CA GLU A 178 32.38 9.13 -1.43
C GLU A 178 30.88 9.39 -1.23
N GLN A 179 30.38 9.15 0.00
CA GLN A 179 28.96 9.36 0.32
C GLN A 179 28.56 10.84 0.32
N TYR A 180 29.47 11.73 0.75
CA TYR A 180 29.25 13.18 0.69
C TYR A 180 29.15 13.69 -0.74
N GLN A 181 29.98 13.18 -1.66
CA GLN A 181 29.88 13.53 -3.08
C GLN A 181 28.53 13.09 -3.67
N PHE A 182 28.08 11.88 -3.35
CA PHE A 182 26.76 11.40 -3.76
C PHE A 182 25.63 12.28 -3.18
N ALA A 183 25.68 12.58 -1.88
CA ALA A 183 24.67 13.40 -1.20
C ALA A 183 24.64 14.84 -1.76
N SER A 184 25.81 15.42 -2.06
CA SER A 184 25.91 16.78 -2.61
C SER A 184 25.27 16.89 -3.99
N LYS A 185 25.44 15.88 -4.85
CA LYS A 185 24.79 15.81 -6.17
C LYS A 185 23.27 15.61 -6.09
N ASN A 186 22.76 15.12 -4.96
CA ASN A 186 21.35 14.77 -4.76
C ASN A 186 20.73 15.54 -3.58
N ILE A 187 21.23 16.74 -3.28
CA ILE A 187 20.86 17.48 -2.07
C ILE A 187 19.37 17.81 -2.01
N GLU A 188 18.76 18.10 -3.15
CA GLU A 188 17.33 18.42 -3.27
C GLU A 188 16.43 17.23 -2.90
N LYS A 189 16.94 15.99 -3.06
CA LYS A 189 16.19 14.76 -2.79
C LYS A 189 16.27 14.34 -1.31
N ASP A 190 17.42 14.54 -0.67
CA ASP A 190 17.61 14.17 0.73
C ASP A 190 18.64 15.07 1.44
N VAL A 191 18.17 16.22 1.93
CA VAL A 191 18.98 17.16 2.73
C VAL A 191 19.48 16.50 4.03
N ARG A 192 18.73 15.51 4.57
CA ARG A 192 19.12 14.82 5.80
C ARG A 192 20.37 13.99 5.60
N LEU A 193 20.53 13.36 4.44
CA LEU A 193 21.72 12.59 4.09
C LEU A 193 23.00 13.45 4.13
N MET A 194 22.92 14.68 3.60
CA MET A 194 24.01 15.64 3.67
C MET A 194 24.38 15.99 5.12
N ARG A 195 23.37 16.23 5.97
CA ARG A 195 23.57 16.49 7.41
C ARG A 195 24.21 15.30 8.11
N MET A 196 23.85 14.07 7.75
CA MET A 196 24.49 12.86 8.28
C MET A 196 25.97 12.81 7.94
N CYS A 197 26.35 13.06 6.67
CA CYS A 197 27.75 13.12 6.25
C CYS A 197 28.54 14.14 7.08
N LEU A 198 28.00 15.35 7.25
CA LEU A 198 28.64 16.42 8.02
C LEU A 198 28.79 16.06 9.50
N GLY A 199 27.76 15.48 10.11
CA GLY A 199 27.78 15.04 11.51
C GLY A 199 28.85 13.97 11.75
N ILE A 200 28.92 12.97 10.88
CA ILE A 200 29.92 11.90 10.99
C ILE A 200 31.32 12.42 10.71
N TRP A 201 31.47 13.37 9.77
CA TRP A 201 32.75 14.02 9.51
C TRP A 201 33.29 14.77 10.73
N ARG A 202 32.43 15.50 11.46
CA ARG A 202 32.82 16.15 12.72
C ARG A 202 33.34 15.14 13.75
N ARG A 203 32.64 14.01 13.90
CA ARG A 203 33.08 12.93 14.78
C ARG A 203 34.43 12.34 14.35
N LEU A 204 34.62 12.12 13.05
CA LEU A 204 35.90 11.65 12.51
C LEU A 204 37.04 12.64 12.82
N SER A 205 36.81 13.94 12.64
CA SER A 205 37.79 15.00 12.94
C SER A 205 38.17 14.99 14.42
N TYR A 206 37.18 14.90 15.32
CA TYR A 206 37.41 14.79 16.76
C TYR A 206 38.33 13.60 17.10
N GLU A 207 38.08 12.42 16.53
CA GLU A 207 38.93 11.24 16.76
C GLU A 207 40.37 11.42 16.25
N TYR A 208 40.55 12.13 15.13
CA TYR A 208 41.89 12.47 14.65
C TYR A 208 42.63 13.40 15.63
N GLU A 209 41.94 14.39 16.19
CA GLU A 209 42.50 15.31 17.19
C GLU A 209 42.88 14.57 18.47
N GLN A 210 41.99 13.73 19.00
CA GLN A 210 42.27 12.89 20.17
C GLN A 210 43.48 11.98 19.94
N ARG A 211 43.58 11.37 18.76
CA ARG A 211 44.74 10.53 18.40
C ARG A 211 46.04 11.33 18.31
N ARG A 212 45.98 12.58 17.85
CA ARG A 212 47.15 13.47 17.79
C ARG A 212 47.62 13.85 19.20
N LEU A 213 46.69 14.21 20.09
CA LEU A 213 47.00 14.54 21.48
C LEU A 213 47.66 13.37 22.22
N ARG A 214 47.14 12.15 22.04
CA ARG A 214 47.74 10.92 22.62
C ARG A 214 49.15 10.62 22.10
N LYS A 215 49.49 11.09 20.88
CA LYS A 215 50.82 10.87 20.28
C LYS A 215 51.84 11.95 20.63
N GLY A 216 51.41 13.16 20.99
CA GLY A 216 52.28 14.26 21.37
C GLY A 216 52.52 14.40 22.88
N GLY A 217 51.88 13.55 23.69
CA GLY A 217 52.06 13.49 25.15
C GLY A 217 52.97 12.35 25.64
N ASN A 218 53.66 11.67 24.72
CA ASN A 218 54.79 10.76 24.99
C ASN A 218 56.04 11.37 24.38
#